data_AF-X1L5V7-F1
#
_entry.id   AF-X1L5V7-F1
#
_cell.length_a   1.000
_cell.length_b   1.000
_cell.length_c   1.000
_cell.angle_alpha   90.00
_cell.angle_beta   90.00
_cell.angle_gamma   90.00
#
_symmetry.space_group_name_H-M   'P 1'
#
loop_
_entity.id
_entity.type
_entity.pdbx_description
1 polymer ?
#
loop_
_entity_poly.entity_id
_entity_poly.type
_entity_poly.pdbx_seq_one_letter_code
_entity_poly.pdbx_strand_id
1 'polypeptide(L)'
;EALAGEAWALNNAYEVFSPKVIQRMTRIYEMHQPHKRVKEMGKDGKSHFWHLDQSGRRGHRIIMHQPHPNIVNSEAYPLHEMESKTGLRMWSGTGCYMIAQAILERFTEIRVYGFDQKDWEHTRQREAFTGWLTFALGLGIVVSGRPAFVARHKRRYGYDYGPEWDHQCNVEACEGLPVFMVPKKPTPSMRGQLSGTGAQ
;
A
#
# COMPACT_ATOMS: atom_id res chain seq x y z
N GLU A 1 5.86 12.90 24.76
CA GLU A 1 4.91 13.42 23.77
C GLU A 1 4.05 12.28 23.27
N ALA A 2 2.73 12.40 23.39
CA ALA A 2 1.83 11.47 22.71
C ALA A 2 2.03 11.68 21.21
N LEU A 3 2.24 10.59 20.46
CA LEU A 3 2.22 10.69 19.00
C LEU A 3 0.83 11.20 18.62
N ALA A 4 0.76 12.28 17.84
CA ALA A 4 -0.49 12.81 17.29
C ALA A 4 -1.10 11.88 16.22
N GLY A 5 -0.80 10.58 16.27
CA GLY A 5 -1.15 9.58 15.29
C GLY A 5 -0.96 8.17 15.85
N GLU A 6 -1.22 7.19 15.01
CA GLU A 6 -1.18 5.78 15.38
C GLU A 6 0.05 5.06 14.81
N ALA A 7 0.49 4.00 15.49
CA ALA A 7 1.52 3.10 15.01
C ALA A 7 0.93 1.69 14.91
N TRP A 8 0.97 1.11 13.72
CA TRP A 8 0.37 -0.20 13.45
C TRP A 8 1.43 -1.21 13.12
N ALA A 9 1.20 -2.44 13.54
CA ALA A 9 2.12 -3.55 13.34
C ALA A 9 1.44 -4.72 12.62
N LEU A 10 2.24 -5.44 11.86
CA LEU A 10 1.89 -6.75 11.34
C LEU A 10 1.93 -7.78 12.47
N ASN A 11 1.34 -8.94 12.22
CA ASN A 11 1.52 -10.12 13.03
C ASN A 11 3.03 -10.44 13.21
N ASN A 12 3.37 -11.11 14.32
CA ASN A 12 4.73 -11.45 14.71
C ASN A 12 5.67 -10.24 14.99
N ALA A 13 5.15 -9.01 15.05
CA ALA A 13 5.96 -7.85 15.42
C ALA A 13 6.69 -8.01 16.76
N TYR A 14 6.11 -8.74 17.70
CA TYR A 14 6.71 -9.06 19.01
C TYR A 14 7.98 -9.93 18.92
N GLU A 15 8.24 -10.58 17.78
CA GLU A 15 9.47 -11.34 17.53
C GLU A 15 10.62 -10.47 17.03
N VAL A 16 10.29 -9.29 16.47
CA VAL A 16 11.24 -8.42 15.77
C VAL A 16 11.55 -7.17 16.59
N PHE A 17 10.54 -6.59 17.22
CA PHE A 17 10.67 -5.33 17.94
C PHE A 17 10.81 -5.54 19.45
N SER A 18 11.54 -4.63 20.09
CA SER A 18 11.64 -4.63 21.54
C SER A 18 10.28 -4.35 22.20
N PRO A 19 10.07 -4.81 23.45
CA PRO A 19 8.81 -4.55 24.17
C PRO A 19 8.43 -3.07 24.22
N LYS A 20 9.42 -2.17 24.35
CA LYS A 20 9.21 -0.72 24.36
C LYS A 20 8.65 -0.19 23.03
N VAL A 21 9.01 -0.80 21.91
CA VAL A 21 8.48 -0.42 20.59
C VAL A 21 7.08 -0.99 20.41
N ILE A 22 6.84 -2.25 20.81
CA ILE A 22 5.50 -2.87 20.75
C ILE A 22 4.48 -2.10 21.58
N GLN A 23 4.86 -1.63 22.77
CA GLN A 23 3.99 -0.81 23.62
C GLN A 23 3.49 0.49 22.96
N ARG A 24 4.18 0.98 21.92
CA ARG A 24 3.75 2.17 21.18
C ARG A 24 2.73 1.86 20.08
N MET A 25 2.54 0.58 19.75
CA MET A 25 1.60 0.19 18.71
C MET A 25 0.18 0.30 19.25
N THR A 26 -0.74 0.82 18.45
CA THR A 26 -2.17 0.89 18.79
C THR A 26 -2.93 -0.31 18.24
N ARG A 27 -2.48 -0.85 17.10
CA ARG A 27 -3.13 -1.95 16.38
C ARG A 27 -2.13 -2.98 15.90
N ILE A 28 -2.51 -4.25 16.00
CA ILE A 28 -1.77 -5.39 15.45
C ILE A 28 -2.69 -6.13 14.48
N TYR A 29 -2.22 -6.34 13.26
CA TYR A 29 -3.00 -6.95 12.18
C TYR A 29 -2.62 -8.42 11.98
N GLU A 30 -3.58 -9.32 12.14
CA GLU A 30 -3.43 -10.76 11.89
C GLU A 30 -4.46 -11.22 10.85
N MET A 31 -4.07 -11.08 9.58
CA MET A 31 -4.92 -11.39 8.41
C MET A 31 -4.66 -12.77 7.82
N HIS A 32 -3.85 -13.62 8.46
CA HIS A 32 -3.70 -14.98 7.95
C HIS A 32 -4.98 -15.78 8.17
N GLN A 33 -5.23 -16.76 7.30
CA GLN A 33 -6.35 -17.67 7.44
C GLN A 33 -6.19 -18.52 8.72
N PRO A 34 -7.27 -18.87 9.43
CA PRO A 34 -7.19 -19.56 10.72
C PRO A 34 -6.29 -20.81 10.70
N HIS A 35 -6.31 -21.60 9.63
CA HIS A 35 -5.50 -22.81 9.52
C HIS A 35 -3.98 -22.56 9.45
N LYS A 36 -3.55 -21.37 9.03
CA LYS A 36 -2.13 -20.98 9.03
C LYS A 36 -1.65 -20.54 10.42
N ARG A 37 -2.57 -20.30 11.36
CA ARG A 37 -2.26 -19.82 12.72
C ARG A 37 -1.94 -20.95 13.72
N VAL A 38 -2.30 -22.19 13.39
CA VAL A 38 -2.46 -23.29 14.37
C VAL A 38 -1.13 -23.97 14.75
N LYS A 39 0.02 -23.54 14.23
CA LYS A 39 1.28 -24.31 14.37
C LYS A 39 2.53 -23.52 14.76
N GLU A 40 2.43 -22.22 15.00
CA GLU A 40 3.61 -21.42 15.32
C GLU A 40 3.81 -21.33 16.84
N MET A 41 4.58 -22.28 17.38
CA MET A 41 5.28 -22.07 18.64
C MET A 41 6.46 -21.15 18.35
N GLY A 42 6.47 -19.97 18.98
CA GLY A 42 7.57 -19.04 18.91
C GLY A 42 8.83 -19.60 19.58
N LYS A 43 9.96 -18.93 19.36
CA LYS A 43 11.26 -19.30 19.96
C LYS A 43 11.26 -19.28 21.49
N ASP A 44 10.32 -18.56 22.10
CA ASP A 44 10.12 -18.47 23.55
C ASP A 44 9.22 -19.57 24.12
N GLY A 45 8.84 -20.56 23.28
CA GLY A 45 7.97 -21.66 23.68
C GLY A 45 6.51 -21.25 23.85
N LYS A 46 6.11 -20.08 23.36
CA LYS A 46 4.72 -19.60 23.44
C LYS A 46 4.08 -19.57 22.07
N SER A 47 2.79 -19.85 22.00
CA SER A 47 2.08 -19.82 20.72
C SER A 47 1.90 -18.39 20.22
N HIS A 48 1.79 -18.24 18.91
CA HIS A 48 1.39 -16.97 18.27
C HIS A 48 0.12 -16.37 18.90
N PHE A 49 -0.89 -17.21 19.18
CA PHE A 49 -2.12 -16.79 19.84
C PHE A 49 -1.92 -16.27 21.26
N TRP A 50 -1.00 -16.85 22.02
CA TRP A 50 -0.66 -16.33 23.35
C TRP A 50 -0.14 -14.90 23.24
N HIS A 51 0.77 -14.63 22.30
CA HIS A 51 1.31 -13.28 22.10
C HIS A 51 0.27 -12.26 21.68
N LEU A 52 -0.66 -12.65 20.80
CA LEU A 52 -1.79 -11.80 20.40
C LEU A 52 -2.72 -11.52 21.58
N ASP A 53 -3.10 -12.53 22.36
CA ASP A 53 -3.94 -12.36 23.55
C ASP A 53 -3.28 -11.44 24.58
N GLN A 54 -1.98 -11.63 24.86
CA GLN A 54 -1.23 -10.75 25.76
C GLN A 54 -1.15 -9.32 25.24
N SER A 55 -1.05 -9.14 23.92
CA SER A 55 -1.08 -7.81 23.32
C SER A 55 -2.45 -7.16 23.48
N GLY A 56 -3.53 -7.92 23.23
CA GLY A 56 -4.90 -7.50 23.48
C GLY A 56 -5.13 -7.03 24.91
N ARG A 57 -4.69 -7.83 25.90
CA ARG A 57 -4.77 -7.51 27.34
C ARG A 57 -4.01 -6.24 27.74
N ARG A 58 -2.99 -5.84 26.98
CA ARG A 58 -2.24 -4.59 27.19
C ARG A 58 -2.91 -3.38 26.52
N GLY A 59 -4.07 -3.56 25.90
CA GLY A 59 -4.85 -2.50 25.28
C GLY A 59 -4.64 -2.35 23.78
N HIS A 60 -3.84 -3.21 23.13
CA HIS A 60 -3.70 -3.18 21.67
C HIS A 60 -4.98 -3.73 21.01
N ARG A 61 -5.45 -3.11 19.93
CA ARG A 61 -6.53 -3.67 19.10
C ARG A 61 -5.96 -4.74 18.19
N ILE A 62 -6.54 -5.93 18.18
CA ILE A 62 -6.09 -7.06 17.36
C ILE A 62 -7.02 -7.21 16.17
N ILE A 63 -6.61 -6.73 15.01
CA ILE A 63 -7.48 -6.67 13.83
C ILE A 63 -7.31 -7.96 13.00
N MET A 64 -8.41 -8.65 12.74
CA MET A 64 -8.44 -9.96 12.09
C MET A 64 -9.57 -10.06 11.07
N HIS A 65 -9.58 -11.10 10.22
CA HIS A 65 -10.74 -11.37 9.36
C HIS A 65 -12.05 -11.56 10.14
N GLN A 66 -11.97 -12.27 11.27
CA GLN A 66 -13.06 -12.48 12.21
C GLN A 66 -12.47 -12.40 13.63
N PRO A 67 -13.22 -11.89 14.62
CA PRO A 67 -12.78 -11.87 16.01
C PRO A 67 -12.48 -13.30 16.48
N HIS A 68 -11.49 -13.44 17.36
CA HIS A 68 -11.12 -14.74 17.90
C HIS A 68 -11.58 -14.83 19.36
N PRO A 69 -12.32 -15.87 19.78
CA PRO A 69 -12.94 -15.93 21.10
C PRO A 69 -11.94 -15.91 22.26
N ASN A 70 -10.71 -16.37 22.01
CA ASN A 70 -9.65 -16.44 23.03
C ASN A 70 -8.62 -15.31 22.95
N ILE A 71 -8.83 -14.29 22.11
CA ILE A 71 -7.91 -13.15 21.99
C ILE A 71 -8.67 -11.90 22.43
N VAL A 72 -8.28 -11.37 23.59
CA VAL A 72 -8.83 -10.11 24.11
C VAL A 72 -8.62 -8.97 23.09
N ASN A 73 -9.60 -8.07 22.98
CA ASN A 73 -9.58 -6.94 22.03
C ASN A 73 -9.37 -7.36 20.55
N SER A 74 -9.78 -8.57 20.18
CA SER A 74 -9.83 -8.95 18.76
C SER A 74 -11.09 -8.42 18.08
N GLU A 75 -10.92 -7.88 16.88
CA GLU A 75 -11.97 -7.19 16.13
C GLU A 75 -12.00 -7.66 14.67
N ALA A 76 -13.20 -7.64 14.08
CA ALA A 76 -13.38 -7.94 12.67
C ALA A 76 -12.88 -6.78 11.81
N TYR A 77 -12.15 -7.09 10.75
CA TYR A 77 -11.79 -6.12 9.72
C TYR A 77 -13.03 -5.76 8.88
N PRO A 78 -13.29 -4.47 8.61
CA PRO A 78 -14.50 -4.03 7.90
C PRO A 78 -14.38 -4.22 6.36
N LEU A 79 -14.14 -5.44 5.90
CA LEU A 79 -13.83 -5.74 4.49
C LEU A 79 -14.93 -5.28 3.52
N HIS A 80 -16.19 -5.58 3.81
CA HIS A 80 -17.29 -5.22 2.91
C HIS A 80 -17.51 -3.71 2.82
N GLU A 81 -17.37 -3.00 3.94
CA GLU A 81 -17.46 -1.55 3.96
C GLU A 81 -16.33 -0.92 3.11
N MET A 82 -15.12 -1.48 3.20
CA MET A 82 -13.97 -1.06 2.40
C MET A 82 -14.20 -1.21 0.91
N GLU A 83 -14.62 -2.40 0.49
CA GLU A 83 -14.86 -2.68 -0.92
C GLU A 83 -16.00 -1.81 -1.48
N SER A 84 -17.04 -1.57 -0.68
CA SER A 84 -18.15 -0.70 -1.07
C SER A 84 -17.74 0.76 -1.23
N LYS A 85 -16.84 1.28 -0.37
CA LYS A 85 -16.42 2.70 -0.42
C LYS A 85 -15.32 2.98 -1.43
N THR A 86 -14.44 2.02 -1.67
CA THR A 86 -13.25 2.22 -2.53
C THR A 86 -13.42 1.63 -3.92
N GLY A 87 -14.25 0.60 -4.09
CA GLY A 87 -14.33 -0.21 -5.31
C GLY A 87 -13.11 -1.10 -5.57
N LEU A 88 -12.07 -1.06 -4.73
CA LEU A 88 -10.84 -1.83 -4.89
C LEU A 88 -10.93 -3.20 -4.22
N ARG A 89 -10.34 -4.21 -4.88
CA ARG A 89 -10.29 -5.61 -4.41
C ARG A 89 -8.89 -6.21 -4.45
N MET A 90 -7.88 -5.42 -4.04
CA MET A 90 -6.46 -5.81 -4.06
C MET A 90 -6.00 -6.27 -2.67
N TRP A 91 -6.41 -7.44 -2.21
CA TRP A 91 -6.23 -7.88 -0.81
C TRP A 91 -5.13 -8.93 -0.59
N SER A 92 -4.03 -8.82 -1.33
CA SER A 92 -3.02 -9.88 -1.40
C SER A 92 -2.10 -9.99 -0.17
N GLY A 93 -2.09 -9.02 0.75
CA GLY A 93 -1.26 -9.11 1.96
C GLY A 93 -1.71 -8.13 3.05
N THR A 94 -1.34 -8.41 4.30
CA THR A 94 -1.78 -7.66 5.49
C THR A 94 -1.56 -6.14 5.38
N GLY A 95 -0.45 -5.70 4.75
CA GLY A 95 -0.19 -4.28 4.52
C GLY A 95 -1.27 -3.57 3.69
N CYS A 96 -1.94 -4.29 2.78
CA CYS A 96 -3.06 -3.75 1.99
C CYS A 96 -4.26 -3.39 2.89
N TYR A 97 -4.56 -4.26 3.87
CA TYR A 97 -5.61 -4.04 4.86
C TYR A 97 -5.29 -2.83 5.74
N MET A 98 -4.02 -2.68 6.14
CA MET A 98 -3.59 -1.49 6.90
C MET A 98 -3.80 -0.22 6.08
N ILE A 99 -3.32 -0.14 4.84
CA ILE A 99 -3.47 1.10 4.03
C ILE A 99 -4.94 1.42 3.78
N ALA A 100 -5.75 0.42 3.42
CA ALA A 100 -7.18 0.62 3.22
C ALA A 100 -7.87 1.12 4.50
N GLN A 101 -7.49 0.60 5.68
CA GLN A 101 -8.00 1.09 6.95
C GLN A 101 -7.64 2.53 7.25
N ALA A 102 -6.41 2.94 6.96
CA ALA A 102 -6.00 4.32 7.09
C ALA A 102 -6.83 5.26 6.17
N ILE A 103 -7.13 4.81 4.93
CA ILE A 103 -7.97 5.56 3.99
C ILE A 103 -9.40 5.72 4.52
N LEU A 104 -10.03 4.63 4.96
CA LEU A 104 -11.41 4.65 5.46
C LEU A 104 -11.57 5.58 6.67
N GLU A 105 -10.58 5.54 7.56
CA GLU A 105 -10.52 6.36 8.77
C GLU A 105 -10.00 7.78 8.50
N ARG A 106 -9.77 8.14 7.22
CA ARG A 106 -9.41 9.48 6.75
C ARG A 106 -8.11 10.01 7.34
N PHE A 107 -7.13 9.14 7.58
CA PHE A 107 -5.78 9.59 7.91
C PHE A 107 -5.22 10.42 6.76
N THR A 108 -4.58 11.54 7.10
CA THR A 108 -3.98 12.47 6.12
C THR A 108 -2.54 12.12 5.79
N GLU A 109 -1.90 11.26 6.58
CA GLU A 109 -0.54 10.79 6.36
C GLU A 109 -0.40 9.29 6.66
N ILE A 110 0.30 8.57 5.80
CA ILE A 110 0.69 7.17 5.97
C ILE A 110 2.20 7.07 5.87
N ARG A 111 2.84 6.61 6.94
CA ARG A 111 4.30 6.36 6.97
C ARG A 111 4.59 4.88 6.98
N VAL A 112 5.33 4.41 5.98
CA VAL A 112 5.67 2.98 5.85
C VAL A 112 7.09 2.71 6.37
N TYR A 113 7.22 1.75 7.30
CA TYR A 113 8.50 1.30 7.85
C TYR A 113 8.61 -0.23 7.80
N GLY A 114 9.78 -0.73 7.38
CA GLY A 114 10.12 -2.15 7.54
C GLY A 114 9.34 -3.14 6.65
N PHE A 115 8.65 -2.67 5.62
CA PHE A 115 7.89 -3.54 4.72
C PHE A 115 8.77 -4.02 3.55
N ASP A 116 9.45 -5.15 3.74
CA ASP A 116 10.41 -5.69 2.77
C ASP A 116 10.00 -7.05 2.21
N GLN A 117 9.32 -7.03 1.07
CA GLN A 117 8.85 -8.22 0.36
C GLN A 117 9.86 -8.58 -0.74
N LYS A 118 10.92 -9.34 -0.45
CA LYS A 118 12.03 -9.58 -1.41
C LYS A 118 11.84 -10.78 -2.31
N ASP A 119 11.21 -11.84 -1.83
CA ASP A 119 11.11 -13.10 -2.58
C ASP A 119 10.04 -13.07 -3.69
N TRP A 120 9.96 -14.16 -4.44
CA TRP A 120 9.01 -14.33 -5.55
C TRP A 120 7.57 -14.60 -5.06
N GLU A 121 7.41 -15.21 -3.88
CA GLU A 121 6.09 -15.54 -3.29
C GLU A 121 5.31 -14.28 -2.95
N HIS A 122 6.01 -13.19 -2.61
CA HIS A 122 5.39 -11.92 -2.28
C HIS A 122 5.12 -11.00 -3.49
N THR A 123 5.29 -11.47 -4.74
CA THR A 123 5.09 -10.63 -5.94
C THR A 123 3.69 -10.00 -5.99
N ARG A 124 2.62 -10.81 -5.83
CA ARG A 124 1.24 -10.32 -5.82
C ARG A 124 0.96 -9.38 -4.63
N GLN A 125 1.67 -9.57 -3.52
CA GLN A 125 1.52 -8.70 -2.36
C GLN A 125 2.15 -7.33 -2.61
N ARG A 126 3.30 -7.27 -3.30
CA ARG A 126 3.95 -6.01 -3.70
C ARG A 126 3.10 -5.19 -4.63
N GLU A 127 2.51 -5.84 -5.63
CA GLU A 127 1.63 -5.20 -6.61
C GLU A 127 0.40 -4.59 -5.90
N ALA A 128 -0.28 -5.39 -5.08
CA ALA A 128 -1.44 -4.93 -4.32
C ALA A 128 -1.09 -3.78 -3.35
N PHE A 129 0.04 -3.91 -2.65
CA PHE A 129 0.52 -2.89 -1.71
C PHE A 129 0.82 -1.57 -2.42
N THR A 130 1.51 -1.63 -3.57
CA THR A 130 1.79 -0.46 -4.42
C THR A 130 0.49 0.16 -4.94
N GLY A 131 -0.46 -0.67 -5.36
CA GLY A 131 -1.78 -0.23 -5.82
C GLY A 131 -2.53 0.58 -4.76
N TRP A 132 -2.57 0.08 -3.51
CA TRP A 132 -3.20 0.79 -2.40
C TRP A 132 -2.52 2.10 -2.03
N LEU A 133 -1.17 2.14 -2.02
CA LEU A 133 -0.45 3.39 -1.77
C LEU A 133 -0.68 4.43 -2.87
N THR A 134 -0.71 3.98 -4.13
CA THR A 134 -1.03 4.85 -5.27
C THR A 134 -2.44 5.39 -5.17
N PHE A 135 -3.40 4.55 -4.77
CA PHE A 135 -4.77 4.98 -4.52
C PHE A 135 -4.84 6.01 -3.38
N ALA A 136 -4.15 5.79 -2.26
CA ALA A 136 -4.06 6.76 -1.17
C ALA A 136 -3.50 8.11 -1.63
N LEU A 137 -2.42 8.11 -2.42
CA LEU A 137 -1.85 9.31 -3.04
C LEU A 137 -2.87 10.03 -3.92
N GLY A 138 -3.64 9.29 -4.73
CA GLY A 138 -4.72 9.85 -5.56
C GLY A 138 -5.85 10.51 -4.77
N LEU A 139 -6.05 10.10 -3.51
CA LEU A 139 -6.98 10.74 -2.56
C LEU A 139 -6.36 11.94 -1.82
N GLY A 140 -5.11 12.31 -2.12
CA GLY A 140 -4.40 13.41 -1.46
C GLY A 140 -3.79 13.05 -0.09
N ILE A 141 -3.74 11.77 0.28
CA ILE A 141 -3.07 11.31 1.50
C ILE A 141 -1.55 11.36 1.28
N VAL A 142 -0.82 11.97 2.21
CA VAL A 142 0.63 12.02 2.16
C VAL A 142 1.21 10.63 2.46
N VAL A 143 1.99 10.07 1.54
CA VAL A 143 2.69 8.79 1.75
C VAL A 143 4.19 9.06 1.90
N SER A 144 4.77 8.65 3.02
CA SER A 144 6.19 8.85 3.32
C SER A 144 6.83 7.62 4.00
N GLY A 145 8.11 7.73 4.38
CA GLY A 145 8.88 6.66 5.04
C GLY A 145 9.83 5.93 4.10
N ARG A 146 9.95 4.60 4.25
CA ARG A 146 10.82 3.73 3.45
C ARG A 146 10.04 2.57 2.81
N PRO A 147 9.10 2.85 1.90
CA PRO A 147 8.52 1.79 1.08
C PRO A 147 9.63 1.09 0.28
N ALA A 148 9.85 -0.21 0.52
CA ALA A 148 11.00 -0.93 -0.04
C ALA A 148 11.01 -0.94 -1.58
N PHE A 149 9.88 -0.75 -2.25
CA PHE A 149 9.82 -0.68 -3.71
C PHE A 149 10.48 0.58 -4.27
N VAL A 150 10.39 1.73 -3.60
CA VAL A 150 11.03 2.97 -4.08
C VAL A 150 12.54 2.81 -4.17
N ALA A 151 13.15 2.14 -3.19
CA ALA A 151 14.58 1.86 -3.19
C ALA A 151 15.03 0.88 -4.30
N ARG A 152 14.10 0.13 -4.90
CA ARG A 152 14.38 -0.81 -6.01
C ARG A 152 14.34 -0.11 -7.37
N HIS A 153 13.52 0.93 -7.51
CA HIS A 153 13.45 1.75 -8.72
C HIS A 153 14.48 2.88 -8.69
N LYS A 154 15.78 2.51 -8.63
CA LYS A 154 16.89 3.48 -8.79
C LYS A 154 16.95 4.08 -10.19
N ARG A 155 16.21 3.47 -11.11
CA ARG A 155 16.09 3.77 -12.52
C ARG A 155 14.62 4.08 -12.82
N ARG A 156 14.37 5.13 -13.62
CA ARG A 156 13.10 5.46 -14.24
C ARG A 156 12.62 4.40 -15.24
N TYR A 157 13.54 3.72 -15.94
CA TYR A 157 13.21 2.68 -16.93
C TYR A 157 13.67 1.28 -16.46
N GLY A 158 12.86 0.26 -16.77
CA GLY A 158 12.99 -1.08 -16.20
C GLY A 158 14.04 -1.99 -16.83
N TYR A 159 14.73 -1.52 -17.88
CA TYR A 159 15.74 -2.30 -18.60
C TYR A 159 17.15 -1.78 -18.35
N ASP A 160 18.14 -2.67 -18.48
CA ASP A 160 19.57 -2.37 -18.36
C ASP A 160 20.23 -1.93 -19.67
N TYR A 161 19.45 -1.45 -20.64
CA TYR A 161 19.97 -1.00 -21.94
C TYR A 161 20.38 0.48 -21.89
N GLY A 162 21.53 0.79 -21.26
CA GLY A 162 22.19 2.09 -21.39
C GLY A 162 21.71 3.21 -20.44
N PRO A 163 22.28 4.42 -20.55
CA PRO A 163 21.91 5.57 -19.73
C PRO A 163 20.42 5.90 -19.90
N GLU A 164 19.68 6.06 -18.80
CA GLU A 164 18.22 6.29 -18.82
C GLU A 164 17.78 7.52 -19.61
N TRP A 165 18.73 8.40 -19.87
CA TRP A 165 18.62 9.57 -20.69
C TRP A 165 19.89 9.65 -21.51
N ASP A 166 19.96 8.88 -22.58
CA ASP A 166 20.78 9.31 -23.69
C ASP A 166 20.13 10.59 -24.25
N HIS A 167 20.53 11.74 -23.70
CA HIS A 167 20.53 13.01 -24.47
C HIS A 167 21.47 12.88 -25.70
N GLN A 168 22.23 11.79 -25.76
CA GLN A 168 22.93 11.23 -26.90
C GLN A 168 22.16 10.06 -27.52
N CYS A 169 20.81 10.10 -27.57
CA CYS A 169 20.06 9.12 -28.35
C CYS A 169 20.60 9.30 -29.76
N ASN A 170 21.45 8.35 -30.19
CA ASN A 170 22.43 8.59 -31.22
C ASN A 170 21.65 9.02 -32.46
N VAL A 171 21.76 10.29 -32.85
CA VAL A 171 20.91 10.86 -33.91
C VAL A 171 21.15 10.06 -35.19
N GLU A 172 22.38 9.57 -35.38
CA GLU A 172 22.81 8.64 -36.42
C GLU A 172 22.12 7.25 -36.35
N ALA A 173 21.81 6.73 -35.15
CA ALA A 173 21.08 5.46 -35.01
C ALA A 173 19.56 5.61 -35.25
N CYS A 174 19.05 6.84 -35.23
CA CYS A 174 17.67 7.16 -35.61
C CYS A 174 17.55 7.73 -37.03
N GLU A 175 18.65 8.00 -37.72
CA GLU A 175 18.65 8.39 -39.14
C GLU A 175 18.17 7.22 -40.00
N GLY A 176 17.10 7.44 -40.76
CA GLY A 176 16.51 6.45 -41.67
C GLY A 176 15.42 5.56 -41.07
N LEU A 177 15.18 5.61 -39.76
CA LEU A 177 13.95 5.03 -39.20
C LEU A 177 12.76 5.90 -39.63
N PRO A 178 11.63 5.31 -40.06
CA PRO A 178 10.44 6.06 -40.39
C PRO A 178 10.00 6.81 -39.13
N VAL A 179 10.15 8.14 -39.14
CA VAL A 179 9.53 8.99 -38.15
C VAL A 179 8.04 8.77 -38.32
N PHE A 180 7.43 7.98 -37.43
CA PHE A 180 5.99 7.94 -37.29
C PHE A 180 5.59 9.37 -36.97
N MET A 181 5.14 10.10 -37.99
CA MET A 181 4.71 11.47 -37.84
C MET A 181 3.63 11.45 -36.77
N VAL A 182 3.96 11.99 -35.60
CA VAL A 182 2.95 12.34 -34.61
C VAL A 182 1.96 13.22 -35.37
N PRO A 183 0.68 12.83 -35.51
CA PRO A 183 -0.27 13.63 -36.24
C PRO A 183 -0.21 15.04 -35.65
N LYS A 184 0.09 16.03 -36.49
CA LYS A 184 0.10 17.43 -36.07
C LYS A 184 -1.20 17.66 -35.32
N LYS A 185 -1.11 18.13 -34.07
CA LYS A 185 -2.29 18.58 -33.32
C LYS A 185 -3.14 19.40 -34.29
N PRO A 186 -4.44 19.11 -34.45
CA PRO A 186 -5.28 19.90 -35.34
C PRO A 186 -5.13 21.36 -34.91
N THR A 187 -4.70 22.20 -35.86
CA THR A 187 -4.65 23.65 -35.68
C THR A 187 -6.04 24.07 -35.19
N PRO A 188 -6.18 24.90 -34.14
CA PRO A 188 -7.48 25.36 -33.71
C PRO A 188 -8.11 26.10 -34.89
N SER A 189 -9.08 25.49 -35.57
CA SER A 189 -9.82 26.16 -36.63
C SER A 189 -10.55 27.32 -35.96
N MET A 190 -10.33 28.52 -36.51
CA MET A 190 -10.92 29.75 -35.99
C MET A 190 -12.40 29.58 -35.70
N ARG A 191 -12.82 30.14 -34.57
CA ARG A 191 -14.19 30.39 -34.17
C ARG A 191 -15.05 30.74 -35.37
N GLY A 192 -15.92 29.82 -35.77
CA GLY A 192 -17.11 30.16 -36.53
C GLY A 192 -17.98 31.04 -35.64
N GLN A 193 -18.15 32.30 -36.06
CA GLN A 193 -19.19 33.19 -35.57
C GLN A 193 -20.54 32.49 -35.76
N LEU A 194 -21.20 32.13 -34.66
CA LEU A 194 -22.66 31.96 -34.68
C LEU A 194 -23.27 33.31 -34.32
N SER A 195 -23.39 34.14 -35.34
CA SER A 195 -24.40 35.20 -35.42
C SER A 195 -25.78 34.55 -35.36
N GLY A 196 -26.63 35.07 -34.48
CA GLY A 196 -27.90 34.45 -34.13
C GLY A 196 -29.06 34.70 -35.09
N THR A 197 -30.16 34.03 -34.75
CA THR A 197 -31.59 34.31 -34.99
C THR A 197 -32.29 33.38 -33.98
N GLY A 198 -33.24 33.75 -33.11
CA GLY A 198 -34.35 34.69 -33.26
C GLY A 198 -35.65 33.88 -33.35
N ALA A 199 -36.53 34.04 -32.34
CA ALA A 199 -37.95 33.64 -32.28
C ALA A 199 -38.24 32.13 -32.05
N GLN A 200 -39.22 31.68 -31.25
CA GLN A 200 -40.36 32.28 -30.53
C GLN A 200 -40.50 31.61 -29.15
#